data_AF-A0A2D6XIH8-F1
#
_entry.id   AF-A0A2D6XIH8-F1
#
_cell.length_a   1.000
_cell.length_b   1.000
_cell.length_c   1.000
_cell.angle_alpha   90.00
_cell.angle_beta   90.00
_cell.angle_gamma   90.00
#
_symmetry.space_group_name_H-M   'P 1'
#
loop_
_entity.id
_entity.type
_entity.pdbx_description
1 polymer ?
#
loop_
_entity_poly.entity_id
_entity_poly.type
_entity_poly.pdbx_seq_one_letter_code
_entity_poly.pdbx_strand_id
1 'polypeptide(L)'
;MALKIDYKAYLASREWRLKRREVIERAKNLCERCSHAPTQSVHHLTYKRIGNEELYDLLGVCRPCHEYLSAERDDDPAVAIIKRLLASGDVVGDWIENFDGIPWLHFMGEETAHGVLHLDISTTEDYNRMKLSDPSLAAQPVIGLVPGVVATCVWY
;
A
#
# COMPACT_ATOMS: atom_id res chain seq x y z
N MET A 1 15.84 -27.72 12.66
CA MET A 1 14.95 -28.00 11.51
C MET A 1 13.92 -26.91 11.45
N ALA A 2 13.86 -26.14 10.36
CA ALA A 2 12.75 -25.21 10.15
C ALA A 2 11.48 -26.04 9.89
N LEU A 3 10.44 -25.83 10.70
CA LEU A 3 9.13 -26.44 10.47
C LEU A 3 8.60 -25.93 9.13
N LYS A 4 8.30 -26.86 8.21
CA LYS A 4 7.69 -26.53 6.92
C LYS A 4 6.19 -26.35 7.16
N ILE A 5 5.73 -25.11 7.17
CA ILE A 5 4.31 -24.80 7.35
C ILE A 5 3.54 -25.25 6.10
N ASP A 6 2.47 -26.03 6.30
CA ASP A 6 1.48 -26.24 5.25
C ASP A 6 0.69 -24.94 5.09
N TYR A 7 1.02 -24.19 4.04
CA TYR A 7 0.44 -22.88 3.77
C TYR A 7 -1.08 -22.95 3.58
N LYS A 8 -1.61 -23.99 2.93
CA LYS A 8 -3.07 -24.11 2.73
C LYS A 8 -3.79 -24.40 4.03
N ALA A 9 -3.22 -25.28 4.86
CA ALA A 9 -3.76 -25.55 6.19
C ALA A 9 -3.68 -24.32 7.09
N TYR A 10 -2.58 -23.55 7.02
CA TYR A 10 -2.42 -22.30 7.73
C TYR A 10 -3.48 -21.26 7.33
N LEU A 11 -3.70 -21.03 6.03
CA LEU A 11 -4.74 -20.11 5.56
C LEU A 11 -6.17 -20.56 5.93
N ALA A 12 -6.38 -21.85 6.17
CA ALA A 12 -7.67 -22.40 6.65
C ALA A 12 -7.81 -22.36 8.19
N SER A 13 -6.76 -21.98 8.91
CA SER A 13 -6.70 -22.06 10.38
C SER A 13 -7.48 -20.93 11.08
N ARG A 14 -7.77 -21.13 12.38
CA ARG A 14 -8.32 -20.07 13.24
C ARG A 14 -7.35 -18.90 13.39
N GLU A 15 -6.06 -19.19 13.47
CA GLU A 15 -5.00 -18.19 13.63
C GLU A 15 -5.01 -17.18 12.48
N TRP A 16 -5.00 -17.67 11.23
CA TRP A 16 -5.07 -16.79 10.06
C TRP A 16 -6.38 -15.99 10.03
N ARG A 17 -7.52 -16.59 10.41
CA ARG A 17 -8.81 -15.87 10.47
C ARG A 17 -8.77 -14.70 11.46
N LEU A 18 -8.11 -14.85 12.61
CA LEU A 18 -7.95 -13.78 13.59
C LEU A 18 -7.05 -12.68 13.04
N LYS A 19 -5.89 -13.03 12.49
CA LYS A 19 -4.94 -12.07 11.89
C LYS A 19 -5.56 -11.31 10.72
N ARG A 20 -6.30 -12.01 9.85
CA ARG A 20 -7.07 -11.40 8.76
C ARG A 20 -8.07 -10.37 9.27
N ARG A 21 -8.75 -10.65 10.39
CA ARG A 21 -9.71 -9.71 10.98
C ARG A 21 -9.01 -8.46 11.53
N GLU A 22 -7.88 -8.61 12.21
CA GLU A 22 -7.08 -7.48 12.71
C GLU A 22 -6.65 -6.54 11.57
N VAL A 23 -6.22 -7.10 10.43
CA VAL A 23 -5.88 -6.31 9.23
C VAL A 23 -7.10 -5.57 8.68
N ILE A 24 -8.28 -6.21 8.62
CA ILE A 24 -9.51 -5.56 8.14
C ILE A 24 -9.98 -4.44 9.08
N GLU A 25 -9.88 -4.66 10.38
CA GLU A 25 -10.21 -3.68 11.41
C GLU A 25 -9.25 -2.47 11.34
N ARG A 26 -7.94 -2.71 11.22
CA ARG A 26 -6.94 -1.66 10.97
C ARG A 26 -7.28 -0.85 9.72
N ALA A 27 -7.62 -1.54 8.64
CA ALA A 27 -8.00 -0.93 7.37
C ALA A 27 -9.33 -0.15 7.44
N LYS A 28 -10.07 -0.19 8.57
CA LYS A 28 -11.43 0.33 8.76
C LYS A 28 -12.36 -0.02 7.59
N ASN A 29 -12.26 -1.27 7.13
CA ASN A 29 -13.00 -1.80 5.99
C ASN A 29 -12.78 -1.06 4.66
N LEU A 30 -11.68 -0.32 4.49
CA LEU A 30 -11.32 0.37 3.25
C LEU A 30 -9.99 -0.17 2.71
N CYS A 31 -9.91 -0.41 1.39
CA CYS A 31 -8.70 -0.91 0.74
C CYS A 31 -7.53 0.04 1.01
N GLU A 32 -6.49 -0.46 1.67
CA GLU A 32 -5.30 0.31 2.10
C GLU A 32 -4.40 0.72 0.92
N ARG A 33 -4.71 0.25 -0.30
CA ARG A 33 -3.96 0.59 -1.52
C ARG A 33 -4.63 1.67 -2.36
N CYS A 34 -5.93 1.55 -2.60
CA CYS A 34 -6.66 2.47 -3.49
C CYS A 34 -7.63 3.41 -2.76
N SER A 35 -7.86 3.19 -1.46
CA SER A 35 -8.75 4.01 -0.62
C SER A 35 -10.17 4.22 -1.19
N HIS A 36 -10.62 3.36 -2.11
CA HIS A 36 -11.85 3.57 -2.87
C HIS A 36 -12.91 2.47 -2.67
N ALA A 37 -12.48 1.25 -2.37
CA ALA A 37 -13.35 0.08 -2.28
C ALA A 37 -13.16 -0.64 -0.94
N PRO A 38 -14.15 -1.41 -0.47
CA PRO A 38 -14.02 -2.09 0.80
C PRO A 38 -12.93 -3.17 0.79
N THR A 39 -12.35 -3.42 1.96
CA THR A 39 -11.36 -4.50 2.13
C THR A 39 -12.03 -5.86 2.03
N GLN A 40 -11.61 -6.67 1.06
CA GLN A 40 -12.19 -7.99 0.78
C GLN A 40 -11.19 -9.12 1.03
N SER A 41 -9.90 -8.83 0.92
CA SER A 41 -8.81 -9.80 1.04
C SER A 41 -7.64 -9.20 1.81
N VAL A 42 -6.74 -10.07 2.27
CA VAL A 42 -5.46 -9.67 2.86
C VAL A 42 -4.36 -10.19 1.95
N HIS A 43 -3.47 -9.31 1.53
CA HIS A 43 -2.33 -9.59 0.69
C HIS A 43 -1.04 -9.64 1.53
N HIS A 44 -0.21 -10.66 1.31
CA HIS A 44 1.11 -10.76 1.94
C HIS A 44 2.14 -9.91 1.17
N LEU A 45 2.69 -8.89 1.80
CA LEU A 45 3.79 -8.08 1.27
C LEU A 45 5.12 -8.85 1.28
N THR A 46 5.25 -9.80 2.21
CA THR A 46 6.42 -10.66 2.35
C THR A 46 6.01 -12.02 2.88
N TYR A 47 6.71 -13.06 2.42
CA TYR A 47 6.53 -14.45 2.85
C TYR A 47 7.66 -14.90 3.81
N LYS A 48 8.51 -13.98 4.28
CA LYS A 48 9.66 -14.29 5.15
C LYS A 48 9.26 -14.90 6.51
N ARG A 49 8.05 -14.59 7.00
CA ARG A 49 7.54 -14.98 8.31
C ARG A 49 6.16 -15.64 8.22
N ILE A 50 5.89 -16.46 7.19
CA ILE A 50 4.60 -17.18 7.09
C ILE A 50 4.28 -17.87 8.43
N GLY A 51 3.04 -17.72 8.91
CA GLY A 51 2.62 -18.19 10.23
C GLY A 51 2.82 -17.15 11.34
N ASN A 52 3.97 -16.49 11.34
CA ASN A 52 4.34 -15.48 12.33
C ASN A 52 4.41 -14.07 11.70
N GLU A 53 3.53 -13.78 10.75
CA GLU A 53 3.47 -12.49 10.08
C GLU A 53 3.12 -11.40 11.09
N GLU A 54 3.80 -10.28 10.99
CA GLU A 54 3.42 -9.05 11.67
C GLU A 54 2.32 -8.35 10.88
N LEU A 55 1.53 -7.46 11.50
CA LEU A 55 0.45 -6.78 10.78
C LEU A 55 0.96 -5.94 9.60
N TYR A 56 2.19 -5.42 9.67
CA TYR A 56 2.81 -4.67 8.58
C TYR A 56 3.34 -5.56 7.44
N ASP A 57 3.36 -6.89 7.62
CA ASP A 57 3.63 -7.83 6.52
C ASP A 57 2.39 -8.04 5.64
N LEU A 58 1.26 -7.51 6.06
CA LEU A 58 -0.06 -7.77 5.51
C LEU A 58 -0.75 -6.47 5.10
N LEU A 59 -1.47 -6.51 3.98
CA LEU A 59 -2.21 -5.39 3.43
C LEU A 59 -3.67 -5.78 3.20
N GLY A 60 -4.60 -5.07 3.82
CA GLY A 60 -6.04 -5.17 3.59
C GLY A 60 -6.41 -4.50 2.27
N VAL A 61 -6.84 -5.29 1.29
CA VAL A 61 -7.10 -4.82 -0.07
C VAL A 61 -8.49 -5.22 -0.59
N CYS A 62 -9.03 -4.44 -1.51
CA CYS A 62 -10.14 -4.85 -2.35
C CYS A 62 -9.68 -5.91 -3.36
N ARG A 63 -10.62 -6.65 -3.95
CA ARG A 63 -10.32 -7.71 -4.92
C ARG A 63 -9.49 -7.22 -6.12
N PRO A 64 -9.83 -6.11 -6.80
CA PRO A 64 -9.01 -5.60 -7.91
C PRO A 64 -7.55 -5.36 -7.52
N CYS A 65 -7.31 -4.71 -6.38
CA CYS A 65 -5.95 -4.45 -5.90
C CYS A 65 -5.22 -5.75 -5.54
N HIS A 66 -5.93 -6.74 -5.00
CA HIS A 66 -5.36 -8.05 -4.73
C HIS A 66 -4.91 -8.76 -6.01
N GLU A 67 -5.76 -8.81 -7.03
CA GLU A 67 -5.45 -9.40 -8.35
C GLU A 67 -4.22 -8.73 -8.98
N TYR A 68 -4.12 -7.39 -8.87
CA TYR A 68 -2.96 -6.65 -9.38
C TYR A 68 -1.66 -7.03 -8.66
N LEU A 69 -1.67 -7.06 -7.33
CA LEU A 69 -0.49 -7.44 -6.54
C LEU A 69 -0.10 -8.92 -6.74
N SER A 70 -1.05 -9.77 -7.10
CA SER A 70 -0.83 -11.19 -7.47
C SER A 70 -0.45 -11.39 -8.95
N ALA A 71 -0.29 -10.33 -9.74
CA ALA A 71 -0.03 -10.38 -11.18
C ALA A 71 -1.10 -11.17 -11.97
N GLU A 72 -2.34 -11.16 -11.50
CA GLU A 72 -3.51 -11.74 -12.19
C GLU A 72 -4.18 -10.73 -13.15
N ARG A 73 -3.72 -9.48 -13.12
CA ARG A 73 -4.14 -8.38 -14.02
C ARG A 73 -3.01 -7.36 -14.19
N ASP A 74 -3.03 -6.66 -15.32
CA ASP A 74 -2.00 -5.67 -15.69
C ASP A 74 -2.45 -4.21 -15.44
N ASP A 75 -3.75 -3.95 -15.34
CA ASP A 75 -4.26 -2.61 -15.08
C ASP A 75 -4.28 -2.31 -13.57
N ASP A 76 -3.51 -1.30 -13.16
CA ASP A 76 -3.43 -0.88 -11.77
C ASP A 76 -4.72 -0.13 -11.33
N PRO A 77 -5.56 -0.74 -10.46
CA PRO A 77 -6.82 -0.13 -10.06
C PRO A 77 -6.66 1.17 -9.27
N ALA A 78 -5.54 1.31 -8.54
CA ALA A 78 -5.28 2.51 -7.76
C ALA A 78 -4.87 3.68 -8.67
N VAL A 79 -4.07 3.42 -9.72
CA VAL A 79 -3.72 4.44 -10.73
C VAL A 79 -4.97 5.00 -11.41
N ALA A 80 -5.98 4.16 -11.68
CA ALA A 80 -7.24 4.61 -12.26
C ALA A 80 -7.99 5.60 -11.34
N ILE A 81 -7.95 5.39 -10.02
CA ILE A 81 -8.54 6.32 -9.04
C ILE A 81 -7.75 7.63 -8.99
N ILE A 82 -6.43 7.55 -8.92
CA ILE A 82 -5.57 8.75 -8.85
C ILE A 82 -5.76 9.62 -10.10
N LYS A 83 -5.81 9.01 -11.30
CA LYS A 83 -6.08 9.74 -12.55
C LYS A 83 -7.43 10.48 -12.51
N ARG A 84 -8.46 9.89 -11.89
CA ARG A 84 -9.77 10.55 -11.72
C ARG A 84 -9.68 11.73 -10.76
N LEU A 85 -9.00 11.58 -9.63
CA LEU A 85 -8.80 12.67 -8.65
C LEU A 85 -8.00 13.84 -9.23
N LEU A 86 -6.94 13.54 -10.00
CA LEU A 86 -6.18 14.57 -10.72
C LEU A 86 -7.05 15.30 -11.75
N ALA A 87 -7.88 14.56 -12.49
CA ALA A 87 -8.78 15.14 -13.49
C ALA A 87 -9.92 15.97 -12.89
N SER A 88 -10.37 15.65 -11.68
CA SER A 88 -11.40 16.44 -10.98
C SER A 88 -10.84 17.70 -10.31
N GLY A 89 -9.51 17.83 -10.21
CA GLY A 89 -8.87 18.96 -9.52
C GLY A 89 -8.93 18.86 -7.99
N ASP A 90 -9.31 17.70 -7.46
CA ASP A 90 -9.46 17.45 -6.01
C ASP A 90 -8.12 17.14 -5.32
N VAL A 91 -6.99 17.30 -6.02
CA VAL A 91 -5.64 17.22 -5.46
C VAL A 91 -5.25 18.63 -5.02
N VAL A 92 -5.39 18.92 -3.73
CA VAL A 92 -5.14 20.24 -3.15
C VAL A 92 -3.64 20.56 -3.18
N GLY A 93 -3.29 21.64 -3.89
CA GLY A 93 -1.90 22.07 -4.18
C GLY A 93 -1.14 22.71 -3.03
N ASP A 94 -1.76 22.96 -1.87
CA ASP A 94 -1.16 23.67 -0.72
C ASP A 94 0.11 23.00 -0.16
N TRP A 95 0.33 21.71 -0.47
CA TRP A 95 1.51 20.94 -0.04
C TRP A 95 2.69 21.00 -1.02
N ILE A 96 2.48 21.43 -2.27
CA ILE A 96 3.55 21.59 -3.27
C ILE A 96 4.37 22.85 -2.97
N GLU A 97 3.74 23.89 -2.43
CA GLU A 97 4.41 25.16 -2.09
C GLU A 97 5.40 25.03 -0.93
N ASN A 98 5.27 23.99 -0.09
CA ASN A 98 6.16 23.70 1.04
C ASN A 98 7.02 22.44 0.83
N PHE A 99 7.21 22.00 -0.43
CA PHE A 99 8.03 20.84 -0.78
C PHE A 99 9.53 21.15 -0.66
N ASP A 100 10.03 21.20 0.57
CA ASP A 100 11.46 21.09 0.85
C ASP A 100 11.82 19.61 0.86
N GLY A 101 12.65 19.19 -0.11
CA GLY A 101 13.01 17.80 -0.35
C GLY A 101 13.34 17.02 0.93
N ILE A 102 12.62 15.90 1.10
CA ILE A 102 12.79 14.82 2.09
C ILE A 102 13.49 15.21 3.41
N PRO A 103 12.70 15.44 4.47
CA PRO A 103 13.13 15.16 5.84
C PRO A 103 12.12 14.26 6.55
N TRP A 104 12.37 12.95 6.55
CA TRP A 104 11.71 11.99 7.44
C TRP A 104 12.07 12.30 8.90
N LEU A 105 11.35 13.20 9.56
CA LEU A 105 11.21 13.26 11.03
C LEU A 105 10.33 14.47 11.39
N HIS A 106 9.02 14.29 11.55
CA HIS A 106 8.32 14.90 12.66
C HIS A 106 7.13 14.05 13.08
N PHE A 107 7.11 13.85 14.38
CA PHE A 107 6.25 13.02 15.18
C PHE A 107 4.80 13.56 15.22
N MET A 108 3.84 12.63 15.14
CA MET A 108 2.56 12.55 15.89
C MET A 108 1.52 13.68 15.79
N GLY A 109 0.25 13.27 15.56
CA GLY A 109 -0.93 14.08 15.87
C GLY A 109 -2.21 13.25 15.78
N GLU A 110 -2.94 13.17 16.88
CA GLU A 110 -4.17 12.40 17.03
C GLU A 110 -5.33 12.95 16.17
N GLU A 111 -6.23 12.03 15.79
CA GLU A 111 -7.62 12.30 15.39
C GLU A 111 -7.84 13.12 14.11
N THR A 112 -7.68 12.49 12.95
CA THR A 112 -8.75 12.20 11.97
C THR A 112 -8.16 11.73 10.63
N ALA A 113 -8.98 11.00 9.87
CA ALA A 113 -8.81 10.69 8.44
C ALA A 113 -7.81 9.60 8.03
N HIS A 114 -8.34 8.47 7.57
CA HIS A 114 -7.83 7.96 6.29
C HIS A 114 -8.11 9.07 5.27
N GLY A 115 -7.14 9.67 4.57
CA GLY A 115 -7.58 10.63 3.56
C GLY A 115 -6.60 11.50 2.77
N VAL A 116 -5.33 11.65 3.16
CA VAL A 116 -4.44 12.50 2.36
C VAL A 116 -3.55 11.63 1.49
N LEU A 117 -3.74 11.75 0.17
CA LEU A 117 -2.86 11.18 -0.83
C LEU A 117 -1.60 12.05 -0.91
N HIS A 118 -0.45 11.51 -0.53
CA HIS A 118 0.84 12.14 -0.76
C HIS A 118 1.42 11.68 -2.09
N LEU A 119 2.06 12.60 -2.82
CA LEU A 119 2.75 12.32 -4.07
C LEU A 119 4.24 12.61 -3.89
N ASP A 120 5.04 11.55 -3.81
CA ASP A 120 6.49 11.65 -3.71
C ASP A 120 7.11 11.51 -5.10
N ILE A 121 7.72 12.59 -5.60
CA ILE A 121 8.42 12.58 -6.88
C ILE A 121 9.87 12.15 -6.66
N SER A 122 10.30 11.11 -7.38
CA SER A 122 11.67 10.59 -7.29
C SER A 122 12.15 10.10 -8.65
N THR A 123 13.45 9.88 -8.77
CA THR A 123 13.98 9.16 -9.92
C THR A 123 13.55 7.69 -9.85
N THR A 124 13.47 7.02 -11.01
CA THR A 124 13.20 5.57 -11.04
C THR A 124 14.26 4.77 -10.27
N GLU A 125 15.51 5.23 -10.28
CA GLU A 125 16.59 4.59 -9.51
C GLU A 125 16.38 4.73 -8.00
N ASP A 126 16.06 5.94 -7.53
CA ASP A 126 15.83 6.20 -6.11
C ASP A 126 14.61 5.44 -5.59
N TYR A 127 13.50 5.44 -6.35
CA TYR A 127 12.32 4.63 -6.02
C TYR A 127 12.68 3.14 -5.86
N ASN A 128 13.45 2.58 -6.80
CA ASN A 128 13.87 1.19 -6.73
C ASN A 128 14.77 0.92 -5.52
N ARG A 129 15.63 1.87 -5.14
CA ARG A 129 16.47 1.78 -3.95
C ARG A 129 15.63 1.80 -2.66
N MET A 130 14.66 2.71 -2.57
CA MET A 130 13.74 2.84 -1.43
C MET A 130 12.90 1.57 -1.26
N LYS A 131 12.40 1.01 -2.37
CA LYS A 131 11.65 -0.25 -2.41
C LYS A 131 12.44 -1.44 -1.84
N LEU A 132 13.77 -1.46 -1.99
CA LEU A 132 14.62 -2.50 -1.42
C LEU A 132 14.73 -2.38 0.11
N SER A 133 14.76 -1.16 0.63
CA SER A 133 14.82 -0.90 2.08
C SER A 133 13.46 -1.04 2.77
N ASP A 134 12.37 -0.69 2.09
CA ASP A 134 11.01 -0.79 2.59
C ASP A 134 10.12 -1.50 1.56
N PRO A 135 9.88 -2.81 1.75
CA PRO A 135 9.01 -3.58 0.87
C PRO A 135 7.55 -3.08 0.81
N SER A 136 7.09 -2.30 1.78
CA SER A 136 5.73 -1.74 1.75
C SER A 136 5.52 -0.76 0.59
N LEU A 137 6.59 -0.07 0.17
CA LEU A 137 6.60 0.80 -1.01
C LEU A 137 6.36 0.04 -2.33
N ALA A 138 6.62 -1.27 -2.35
CA ALA A 138 6.31 -2.11 -3.51
C ALA A 138 4.81 -2.23 -3.78
N ALA A 139 3.98 -2.06 -2.75
CA ALA A 139 2.54 -2.15 -2.86
C ALA A 139 1.87 -0.81 -3.19
N GLN A 140 2.62 0.30 -3.10
CA GLN A 140 2.11 1.64 -3.39
C GLN A 140 1.92 1.85 -4.90
N PRO A 141 0.91 2.63 -5.33
CA PRO A 141 0.74 3.00 -6.73
C PRO A 141 1.88 3.91 -7.20
N VAL A 142 2.33 3.73 -8.44
CA VAL A 142 3.39 4.54 -9.05
C VAL A 142 2.93 5.06 -10.40
N ILE A 143 3.15 6.35 -10.65
CA ILE A 143 2.82 7.03 -11.91
C ILE A 143 4.11 7.46 -12.59
N GLY A 144 4.35 6.97 -13.80
CA GLY A 144 5.41 7.50 -14.66
C GLY A 144 5.04 8.90 -15.17
N LEU A 145 5.87 9.89 -14.89
CA LEU A 145 5.64 11.28 -15.32
C LEU A 145 6.35 11.56 -16.66
N VAL A 146 7.67 11.35 -16.66
CA VAL A 146 8.57 11.46 -17.82
C VAL A 146 9.61 10.34 -17.73
N PRO A 147 10.37 10.03 -18.80
CA PRO A 147 11.39 8.99 -18.73
C PRO A 147 12.36 9.20 -17.56
N GLY A 148 12.44 8.22 -16.67
CA GLY A 148 13.31 8.24 -15.49
C GLY A 148 12.74 8.92 -14.24
N VAL A 149 11.53 9.49 -14.29
CA VAL A 149 10.89 10.19 -13.16
C VAL A 149 9.53 9.58 -12.85
N VAL A 150 9.30 9.27 -11.58
CA VAL A 150 8.06 8.66 -11.08
C VAL A 150 7.48 9.46 -9.92
N ALA A 151 6.15 9.46 -9.79
CA ALA A 151 5.45 9.86 -8.59
C ALA A 151 4.94 8.62 -7.85
N THR A 152 5.32 8.45 -6.58
CA THR A 152 4.82 7.40 -5.71
C THR A 152 3.67 7.97 -4.90
N CYS A 153 2.54 7.26 -4.90
CA CYS A 153 1.37 7.62 -4.13
C CYS A 153 1.44 6.96 -2.76
N VAL A 154 1.58 7.74 -1.69
CA VAL A 154 1.68 7.24 -0.32
C VAL A 154 0.50 7.71 0.49
N TRP A 155 -0.06 6.81 1.30
CA TRP A 155 -1.12 7.09 2.25
C TRP A 155 -0.52 7.02 3.66
N TYR A 156 -0.66 8.08 4.46
CA TYR A 156 -0.27 8.11 5.88
C TYR A 156 -1.49 8.05 6.79
#